data_AF-A0A2G0Q367-F1
#
_entry.id   AF-A0A2G0Q367-F1
#
_cell.length_a   1.000
_cell.length_b   1.000
_cell.length_c   1.000
_cell.angle_alpha   90.00
_cell.angle_beta   90.00
_cell.angle_gamma   90.00
#
_symmetry.space_group_name_H-M   'P 1'
#
loop_
_entity.id
_entity.type
_entity.pdbx_description
1 polymer ?
#
loop_
_entity_poly.entity_id
_entity_poly.type
_entity_poly.pdbx_seq_one_letter_code
_entity_poly.pdbx_strand_id
1 'polypeptide(L)'
;MQANLNTCYIPRACYEGVVHLINAEEGDADETKTRATQWGTHADQLITKQVPGNHMTMLSNPQVKHLVAWLWQKLDDATPKKFSTPELT
;
A
#
# COMPACT_ATOMS: atom_id res chain seq x y z
N MET A 1 -27.69 12.51 -18.37
CA MET A 1 -26.69 11.50 -18.77
C MET A 1 -25.33 12.08 -18.39
N GLN A 2 -24.74 11.64 -17.27
CA GLN A 2 -23.45 12.16 -16.80
C GLN A 2 -22.36 11.35 -17.52
N ALA A 3 -21.57 11.99 -18.37
CA ALA A 3 -20.49 11.31 -19.08
C ALA A 3 -19.49 10.77 -18.06
N ASN A 4 -19.19 9.47 -18.13
CA ASN A 4 -17.99 8.92 -17.50
C ASN A 4 -16.81 9.61 -18.19
N LEU A 5 -16.21 10.60 -17.53
CA LEU A 5 -15.02 11.27 -18.01
C LEU A 5 -13.87 10.26 -17.89
N ASN A 6 -13.71 9.44 -18.92
CA ASN A 6 -12.59 8.51 -19.11
C ASN A 6 -11.31 9.32 -19.35
N THR A 7 -10.93 10.17 -18.40
CA THR A 7 -9.68 10.92 -18.46
C THR A 7 -8.55 9.96 -18.19
N CYS A 8 -7.63 9.85 -19.14
CA CYS A 8 -6.39 9.11 -18.95
C CYS A 8 -5.44 9.98 -18.13
N TYR A 9 -5.11 9.53 -16.92
CA TYR A 9 -4.06 10.12 -16.12
C TYR A 9 -2.73 9.45 -16.46
N ILE A 10 -1.74 10.23 -16.90
CA ILE A 10 -0.38 9.77 -17.14
C ILE A 10 0.55 10.59 -16.23
N PRO A 11 1.19 9.97 -15.22
CA PRO A 11 2.13 10.68 -14.36
C PRO A 11 3.36 11.14 -15.16
N ARG A 12 3.83 12.36 -14.90
CA ARG A 12 5.02 12.94 -15.58
C ARG A 12 6.33 12.25 -15.19
N ALA A 13 6.40 11.72 -13.97
CA ALA A 13 7.61 11.12 -13.41
C ALA A 13 7.27 9.93 -12.52
N CYS A 14 8.26 9.07 -12.32
CA CYS A 14 8.23 7.99 -11.34
C CYS A 14 8.28 8.58 -9.91
N TYR A 15 7.60 7.93 -8.97
CA TYR A 15 7.74 8.26 -7.55
C TYR A 15 9.05 7.68 -7.00
N GLU A 16 9.96 8.53 -6.54
CA GLU A 16 11.30 8.16 -6.04
C GLU A 16 11.28 7.59 -4.60
N GLY A 17 10.21 6.90 -4.23
CA GLY A 17 10.05 6.33 -2.89
C GLY A 17 9.36 4.97 -2.90
N VAL A 18 9.02 4.52 -1.70
CA VAL A 18 8.37 3.23 -1.49
C VAL A 18 6.85 3.39 -1.62
N VAL A 19 6.25 2.66 -2.55
CA VAL A 19 4.81 2.49 -2.65
C VAL A 19 4.41 1.17 -2.01
N HIS A 20 3.46 1.24 -1.07
CA HIS A 20 2.83 0.06 -0.50
C HIS A 20 1.49 -0.20 -1.21
N LEU A 21 1.44 -1.24 -2.03
CA LEU A 21 0.23 -1.64 -2.75
C LEU A 21 -0.52 -2.71 -1.96
N ILE A 22 -1.64 -2.30 -1.33
CA ILE A 22 -2.49 -3.18 -0.55
C ILE A 22 -3.59 -3.74 -1.44
N ASN A 23 -3.59 -5.06 -1.63
CA ASN A 23 -4.58 -5.77 -2.42
C ASN A 23 -5.52 -6.54 -1.50
N ALA A 24 -6.76 -6.71 -1.95
CA ALA A 24 -7.69 -7.63 -1.32
C ALA A 24 -7.30 -9.08 -1.66
N GLU A 25 -7.56 -10.03 -0.76
CA GLU A 25 -7.36 -11.46 -0.99
C GLU A 25 -8.42 -12.02 -1.94
N GLU A 26 -9.67 -11.56 -1.81
CA GLU A 26 -10.75 -11.92 -2.72
C GLU A 26 -10.65 -11.10 -4.01
N GLY A 27 -10.57 -11.78 -5.15
CA GLY A 27 -10.54 -11.16 -6.47
C GLY A 27 -9.81 -12.03 -7.49
N ASP A 28 -9.58 -11.45 -8.65
CA ASP A 28 -8.80 -12.07 -9.71
C ASP A 28 -7.29 -11.92 -9.43
N ALA A 29 -6.59 -13.05 -9.33
CA ALA A 29 -5.17 -13.10 -9.04
C ALA A 29 -4.30 -12.59 -10.22
N ASP A 30 -4.73 -12.84 -11.46
CA ASP A 30 -4.03 -12.39 -12.66
C ASP A 30 -4.21 -10.88 -12.85
N GLU A 31 -5.39 -10.34 -12.56
CA GLU A 31 -5.59 -8.89 -12.50
C GLU A 31 -4.72 -8.26 -11.41
N THR A 32 -4.64 -8.87 -10.23
CA THR A 32 -3.81 -8.37 -9.11
C THR A 32 -2.34 -8.32 -9.51
N LYS A 33 -1.83 -9.36 -10.18
CA LYS A 33 -0.46 -9.42 -10.69
C LYS A 33 -0.21 -8.39 -11.79
N THR A 34 -1.18 -8.20 -12.68
CA THR A 34 -1.12 -7.20 -13.76
C THR A 34 -1.04 -5.80 -13.17
N ARG A 35 -1.90 -5.47 -12.20
CA ARG A 35 -1.88 -4.18 -11.49
C ARG A 35 -0.55 -3.95 -10.78
N ALA A 36 -0.03 -4.95 -10.06
CA ALA A 36 1.27 -4.82 -9.38
C ALA A 36 2.40 -4.52 -10.38
N THR A 37 2.40 -5.18 -11.54
CA THR A 37 3.39 -4.92 -12.60
C THR A 37 3.27 -3.49 -13.14
N GLN A 38 2.05 -3.03 -13.40
CA GLN A 38 1.78 -1.67 -13.89
C GLN A 38 2.22 -0.61 -12.88
N TRP A 39 1.83 -0.75 -11.61
CA TRP A 39 2.25 0.17 -10.54
C TRP A 39 3.76 0.17 -10.32
N GLY A 40 4.42 -0.97 -10.52
CA GLY A 40 5.88 -1.09 -10.43
C GLY A 40 6.63 -0.25 -11.47
N THR A 41 5.99 0.14 -12.58
CA THR A 41 6.60 1.05 -13.57
C THR A 41 6.57 2.52 -13.14
N HIS A 42 5.85 2.84 -12.06
CA HIS A 42 5.62 4.22 -11.59
C HIS A 42 6.21 4.50 -10.20
N ALA A 43 6.93 3.55 -9.60
CA ALA A 43 7.59 3.70 -8.31
C ALA A 43 9.01 3.13 -8.33
N ASP A 44 9.94 3.73 -7.59
CA ASP A 44 11.28 3.19 -7.37
C ASP A 44 11.22 1.83 -6.66
N GLN A 45 10.36 1.74 -5.64
CA GLN A 45 10.15 0.51 -4.88
C GLN A 45 8.66 0.25 -4.69
N LEU A 46 8.23 -0.96 -5.02
CA LEU A 46 6.85 -1.42 -4.82
C LEU A 46 6.84 -2.60 -3.83
N ILE A 47 6.10 -2.45 -2.73
CA ILE A 47 5.88 -3.50 -1.74
C ILE A 47 4.40 -3.87 -1.77
N THR A 48 4.11 -5.13 -2.11
CA THR A 48 2.73 -5.63 -2.15
C THR A 48 2.34 -6.34 -0.86
N LYS A 49 1.12 -6.12 -0.39
CA LYS A 49 0.52 -6.84 0.74
C LYS A 49 -0.90 -7.26 0.37
N GLN A 50 -1.31 -8.45 0.80
CA GLN A 50 -2.71 -8.88 0.73
C GLN A 50 -3.36 -8.73 2.10
N VAL A 51 -4.64 -8.35 2.10
CA VAL A 51 -5.50 -8.28 3.29
C VAL A 51 -6.83 -8.99 3.01
N PRO A 52 -7.46 -9.60 4.04
CA PRO A 52 -8.70 -10.33 3.85
C PRO A 52 -9.86 -9.47 3.33
N GLY A 53 -10.83 -10.14 2.69
CA GLY A 53 -11.98 -9.51 2.08
C GLY A 53 -11.76 -9.16 0.61
N ASN A 54 -12.68 -8.39 0.04
CA ASN A 54 -12.65 -7.84 -1.31
C ASN A 54 -12.45 -6.32 -1.28
N HIS A 55 -12.44 -5.68 -2.46
CA HIS A 55 -12.25 -4.24 -2.58
C HIS A 55 -13.20 -3.40 -1.71
N MET A 56 -14.43 -3.87 -1.48
CA MET A 56 -15.41 -3.18 -0.63
C MET A 56 -15.21 -3.50 0.85
N THR A 57 -14.97 -4.77 1.18
CA THR A 57 -14.96 -5.24 2.59
C THR A 57 -13.62 -5.10 3.29
N MET A 58 -12.50 -5.00 2.55
CA MET A 58 -11.15 -4.85 3.11
C MET A 58 -10.99 -3.58 3.99
N LEU A 59 -11.80 -2.55 3.74
CA LEU A 59 -11.82 -1.29 4.51
C LEU A 59 -12.92 -1.25 5.59
N SER A 60 -13.65 -2.35 5.77
CA SER A 60 -14.74 -2.47 6.75
C SER A 60 -14.36 -3.43 7.88
N ASN A 61 -15.05 -3.32 9.02
CA ASN A 61 -14.91 -4.32 10.08
C ASN A 61 -15.42 -5.69 9.60
N PRO A 62 -14.76 -6.80 9.96
CA PRO A 62 -13.56 -6.86 10.82
C PRO A 62 -12.23 -6.67 10.05
N GLN A 63 -12.24 -6.70 8.72
CA GLN A 63 -11.03 -6.82 7.89
C GLN A 63 -10.07 -5.64 7.98
N VAL A 64 -10.61 -4.43 8.17
CA VAL A 64 -9.81 -3.21 8.34
C VAL A 64 -8.80 -3.31 9.49
N LYS A 65 -9.05 -4.17 10.49
CA LYS A 65 -8.13 -4.39 11.62
C LYS A 65 -6.78 -4.97 11.16
N HIS A 66 -6.77 -5.81 10.13
CA HIS A 66 -5.54 -6.37 9.56
C HIS A 66 -4.69 -5.28 8.89
N LEU A 67 -5.34 -4.37 8.16
CA LEU A 67 -4.68 -3.23 7.54
C LEU A 67 -4.11 -2.27 8.60
N VAL A 68 -4.90 -1.94 9.62
CA VAL A 68 -4.47 -1.04 10.72
C VAL A 68 -3.28 -1.62 11.48
N ALA A 69 -3.30 -2.91 11.83
CA ALA A 69 -2.19 -3.56 12.51
C ALA A 69 -0.90 -3.51 11.69
N TRP A 70 -1.00 -3.73 10.37
CA TRP A 70 0.14 -3.64 9.46
C TRP A 70 0.67 -2.21 9.32
N LEU A 71 -0.21 -1.20 9.26
CA LEU A 71 0.19 0.21 9.19
C LEU A 71 0.96 0.64 10.45
N TRP A 72 0.51 0.25 11.63
CA TRP A 72 1.23 0.54 12.88
C TRP A 72 2.64 -0.03 12.89
N GLN A 73 2.83 -1.28 12.45
CA GLN A 73 4.16 -1.88 12.32
C GLN A 73 5.08 -1.05 11.40
N LYS A 74 4.55 -0.52 10.28
CA LYS A 74 5.33 0.31 9.36
C LYS A 74 5.66 1.68 9.90
N LEU A 75 4.79 2.27 10.70
CA LEU A 75 5.08 3.52 11.38
C LEU A 75 6.17 3.33 12.43
N ASP A 76 6.11 2.25 13.23
CA ASP A 76 7.13 1.93 14.22
C ASP A 76 8.51 1.70 13.57
N ASP A 77 8.55 0.95 12.46
CA ASP A 77 9.77 0.72 11.67
C ASP A 77 10.36 2.02 11.10
N ALA A 78 9.50 2.97 10.71
CA ALA A 78 9.89 4.25 10.11
C ALA A 78 10.31 5.30 11.16
N THR A 79 9.91 5.14 12.42
CA THR A 79 10.39 6.02 13.48
C THR A 79 11.85 5.71 13.80
N PRO A 80 12.77 6.68 13.70
CA PRO A 80 14.15 6.45 14.10
C PRO A 80 14.17 6.08 15.58
N LYS A 81 14.66 4.88 15.91
CA LYS A 81 14.96 4.51 17.30
C LYS A 81 15.91 5.57 17.84
N LYS A 82 15.43 6.43 18.74
CA LYS A 82 16.32 7.24 19.56
C LYS A 82 17.17 6.24 20.34
N PHE A 83 18.42 6.07 19.95
CA PHE A 83 19.39 5.37 20.78
C PHE A 83 19.47 6.15 22.08
N SER A 84 18.95 5.57 23.17
CA SER A 84 19.23 6.05 24.51
C SER A 84 20.74 5.98 24.68
N THR A 85 21.37 7.14 24.78
CA THR A 85 22.76 7.29 25.16
C THR A 85 22.99 6.50 26.46
N PRO A 86 24.01 5.65 26.58
CA PRO A 86 24.36 5.08 27.87
C PRO A 86 24.82 6.24 28.76
N GLU A 87 24.19 6.42 29.92
CA GLU A 87 24.72 7.30 30.96
C GLU A 87 26.14 6.82 31.31
N LEU A 88 27.12 7.66 30.97
CA LEU A 88 28.49 7.52 31.46
C LEU A 88 28.56 8.20 32.82
N THR A 89 28.87 7.38 33.84
CA THR A 89 29.37 7.68 35.19
C THR A 89 28.48 8.44 36.15
#